data_AF-A0A1V9F2Z6-F1
#
_entry.id   AF-A0A1V9F2Z6-F1
#
_cell.length_a   1.000
_cell.length_b   1.000
_cell.length_c   1.000
_cell.angle_alpha   90.00
_cell.angle_beta   90.00
_cell.angle_gamma   90.00
#
_symmetry.space_group_name_H-M   'P 1'
#
loop_
_entity.id
_entity.type
_entity.pdbx_description
1 polymer ?
#
loop_
_entity_poly.entity_id
_entity_poly.type
_entity_poly.pdbx_seq_one_letter_code
_entity_poly.pdbx_strand_id
1 'polypeptide(L)'
;MILIVIVAFISCSKDDGAIPERVSIEDVPAVTTNLESGKTVDTIRLSGSPGNYEGKVKVALYFNDATPPAKVDIVVRKNGAASNVKLYKADVTSLPVNFTIKVSDLETLFGAAIKASDSYDFAPDIYVKDKKYEAFPVTGIGSGSGVTGMSAVGFGEFVRFYVK
;
A
#
# COMPACT_ATOMS: atom_id res chain seq x y z
N MET A 1 39.45 14.80 -56.38
CA MET A 1 39.89 15.03 -55.00
C MET A 1 38.63 15.03 -54.14
N ILE A 2 38.31 13.88 -53.51
CA ILE A 2 37.10 13.71 -52.70
C ILE A 2 37.41 14.13 -51.27
N LEU A 3 36.67 15.10 -50.74
CA LEU A 3 36.76 15.58 -49.37
C LEU A 3 35.83 14.73 -48.50
N ILE A 4 36.39 13.90 -47.63
CA ILE A 4 35.65 13.14 -46.62
C ILE A 4 35.60 13.99 -45.35
N VAL A 5 34.40 14.41 -44.95
CA VAL A 5 34.14 15.10 -43.67
C VAL A 5 33.87 14.04 -42.61
N ILE A 6 34.77 13.91 -41.64
CA ILE A 6 34.59 13.04 -40.46
C ILE A 6 33.76 13.81 -39.43
N VAL A 7 32.49 13.43 -39.25
CA VAL A 7 31.63 13.94 -38.17
C VAL A 7 31.91 13.10 -36.92
N ALA A 8 32.68 13.67 -35.98
CA ALA A 8 32.89 13.07 -34.67
C ALA A 8 31.64 13.27 -33.80
N PHE A 9 30.91 12.20 -33.53
CA PHE A 9 29.88 12.18 -32.48
C PHE A 9 30.59 12.23 -31.12
N ILE A 10 30.75 13.44 -30.58
CA ILE A 10 31.10 13.65 -29.17
C ILE A 10 29.90 13.18 -28.34
N SER A 11 29.95 11.94 -27.89
CA SER A 11 29.09 11.42 -26.84
C SER A 11 29.37 12.23 -25.57
N CYS A 12 28.57 13.26 -25.31
CA CYS A 12 28.48 13.86 -23.99
C CYS A 12 27.75 12.84 -23.11
N SER A 13 28.50 12.02 -22.38
CA SER A 13 27.93 11.34 -21.22
C SER A 13 27.45 12.44 -20.28
N LYS A 14 26.13 12.63 -20.18
CA LYS A 14 25.55 13.37 -19.06
C LYS A 14 25.80 12.53 -17.82
N ASP A 15 26.88 12.84 -17.15
CA ASP A 15 27.09 12.44 -15.78
C ASP A 15 26.39 13.52 -14.93
N ASP A 16 25.20 13.18 -14.40
CA ASP A 16 24.38 14.10 -13.60
C ASP A 16 25.04 14.42 -12.23
N GLY A 17 26.25 13.90 -11.99
CA GLY A 17 27.03 14.15 -10.80
C GLY A 17 26.43 13.50 -9.56
N ALA A 18 27.10 13.67 -8.42
CA ALA A 18 26.56 13.21 -7.14
C ALA A 18 25.30 14.00 -6.77
N ILE A 19 24.31 13.33 -6.17
CA ILE A 19 23.10 13.97 -5.65
C ILE A 19 23.52 15.06 -4.66
N PRO A 20 23.12 16.33 -4.86
CA PRO A 20 23.52 17.43 -3.97
C PRO A 20 23.11 17.13 -2.53
N GLU A 21 23.97 17.42 -1.54
CA GLU A 21 23.72 17.14 -0.10
C GLU A 21 22.43 17.78 0.45
N ARG A 22 21.87 18.77 -0.24
CA ARG A 22 20.55 19.36 0.07
C ARG A 22 19.36 18.43 -0.23
N VAL A 23 19.58 17.32 -0.93
CA VAL A 23 18.55 16.33 -1.29
C VAL A 23 18.79 15.07 -0.48
N SER A 24 18.00 14.87 0.57
CA SER A 24 17.98 13.61 1.30
C SER A 24 17.00 12.64 0.64
N ILE A 25 17.50 11.48 0.20
CA ILE A 25 16.63 10.35 -0.16
C ILE A 25 16.23 9.66 1.14
N GLU A 26 14.93 9.61 1.39
CA GLU A 26 14.38 8.80 2.47
C GLU A 26 13.88 7.50 1.87
N ASP A 27 14.54 6.40 2.24
CA ASP A 27 14.17 5.08 1.78
C ASP A 27 12.94 4.60 2.56
N VAL A 28 11.79 4.59 1.87
CA VAL A 28 10.53 4.11 2.42
C VAL A 28 10.31 2.70 1.88
N PRO A 29 10.31 1.67 2.74
CA PRO A 29 10.19 0.30 2.27
C PRO A 29 8.81 0.04 1.66
N ALA A 30 8.79 -0.73 0.57
CA ALA A 30 7.56 -1.17 -0.04
C ALA A 30 6.88 -2.24 0.85
N VAL A 31 5.72 -1.91 1.40
CA VAL A 31 4.88 -2.80 2.19
C VAL A 31 3.67 -3.22 1.36
N THR A 32 3.45 -4.52 1.22
CA THR A 32 2.32 -5.09 0.48
C THR A 32 1.23 -5.58 1.42
N THR A 33 -0.02 -5.44 0.98
CA THR A 33 -1.22 -5.98 1.63
C THR A 33 -1.91 -6.93 0.67
N ASN A 34 -1.89 -8.22 0.99
CA ASN A 34 -2.44 -9.29 0.18
C ASN A 34 -3.41 -10.16 1.00
N LEU A 35 -4.18 -11.02 0.33
CA LEU A 35 -4.79 -12.13 1.06
C LEU A 35 -3.70 -13.07 1.56
N GLU A 36 -3.94 -13.71 2.71
CA GLU A 36 -3.02 -14.74 3.25
C GLU A 36 -2.80 -15.87 2.23
N SER A 37 -3.81 -16.16 1.40
CA SER A 37 -3.72 -17.12 0.28
C SER A 37 -2.77 -16.71 -0.85
N GLY A 38 -2.15 -15.52 -0.78
CA GLY A 38 -1.14 -15.05 -1.73
C GLY A 38 -1.70 -14.30 -2.94
N LYS A 39 -3.01 -14.02 -2.98
CA LYS A 39 -3.63 -13.23 -4.05
C LYS A 39 -3.50 -11.73 -3.79
N THR A 40 -3.12 -10.99 -4.83
CA THR A 40 -2.76 -9.56 -4.79
C THR A 40 -3.84 -8.62 -5.26
N VAL A 41 -4.80 -9.15 -6.00
CA VAL A 41 -6.06 -8.48 -6.31
C VAL A 41 -7.15 -9.42 -5.86
N ASP A 42 -7.61 -9.27 -4.63
CA ASP A 42 -8.86 -9.90 -4.28
C ASP A 42 -9.68 -8.92 -3.47
N THR A 43 -10.61 -8.29 -4.20
CA THR A 43 -11.81 -7.81 -3.56
C THR A 43 -12.50 -9.01 -2.96
N ILE A 44 -12.39 -9.16 -1.65
CA ILE A 44 -13.20 -10.06 -0.88
C ILE A 44 -14.66 -9.65 -1.08
N ARG A 45 -15.49 -10.56 -1.58
CA ARG A 45 -16.94 -10.33 -1.74
C ARG A 45 -17.71 -11.16 -0.74
N LEU A 46 -18.35 -10.49 0.22
CA LEU A 46 -19.32 -11.11 1.10
C LEU A 46 -20.60 -11.40 0.32
N SER A 47 -20.91 -12.69 0.16
CA SER A 47 -22.18 -13.15 -0.42
C SER A 47 -22.96 -13.87 0.69
N GLY A 48 -24.01 -13.26 1.22
CA GLY A 48 -24.83 -13.82 2.32
C GLY A 48 -24.85 -12.96 3.58
N SER A 49 -25.39 -13.50 4.69
CA SER A 49 -25.53 -12.74 5.94
C SER A 49 -24.16 -12.29 6.49
N PRO A 50 -24.03 -11.01 6.89
CA PRO A 50 -22.75 -10.38 7.24
C PRO A 50 -22.04 -10.94 8.50
N GLY A 51 -22.61 -11.91 9.22
CA GLY A 51 -22.10 -12.37 10.52
C GLY A 51 -20.93 -13.36 10.52
N ASN A 52 -20.62 -14.06 9.42
CA ASN A 52 -19.75 -15.26 9.45
C ASN A 52 -18.51 -15.20 8.54
N TYR A 53 -18.14 -14.03 8.01
CA TYR A 53 -17.00 -13.97 7.10
C TYR A 53 -15.68 -13.60 7.80
N GLU A 54 -14.64 -14.39 7.52
CA GLU A 54 -13.26 -14.20 7.98
C GLU A 54 -12.32 -14.06 6.77
N GLY A 55 -11.97 -12.81 6.42
CA GLY A 55 -10.99 -12.54 5.38
C GLY A 55 -9.62 -12.42 6.00
N LYS A 56 -8.75 -13.42 5.82
CA LYS A 56 -7.38 -13.36 6.33
C LYS A 56 -6.49 -12.54 5.40
N VAL A 57 -5.97 -11.46 5.94
CA VAL A 57 -5.10 -10.50 5.26
C VAL A 57 -3.68 -10.64 5.81
N LYS A 58 -2.72 -10.54 4.90
CA LYS A 58 -1.29 -10.53 5.19
C LYS A 58 -0.71 -9.17 4.79
N VAL A 59 -0.05 -8.51 5.73
CA VAL A 59 0.77 -7.32 5.49
C VAL A 59 2.24 -7.73 5.63
N ALA A 60 3.07 -7.42 4.63
CA ALA A 60 4.45 -7.87 4.55
C ALA A 60 5.34 -6.86 3.83
N LEU A 61 6.65 -6.97 4.01
CA LEU A 61 7.58 -6.34 3.08
C LEU A 61 7.44 -7.00 1.70
N TYR A 62 7.48 -6.18 0.64
CA TYR A 62 7.50 -6.68 -0.72
C TYR A 62 8.90 -7.17 -1.11
N PHE A 63 9.93 -6.39 -0.77
CA PHE A 63 11.33 -6.78 -0.91
C PHE A 63 11.84 -7.32 0.42
N ASN A 64 12.10 -8.63 0.50
CA ASN A 64 12.45 -9.30 1.76
C ASN A 64 13.75 -8.81 2.40
N ASP A 65 14.69 -8.30 1.59
CA ASP A 65 16.00 -7.81 2.06
C ASP A 65 16.00 -6.31 2.40
N ALA A 66 14.86 -5.62 2.24
CA ALA A 66 14.74 -4.20 2.56
C ALA A 66 14.74 -3.98 4.08
N THR A 67 15.21 -2.80 4.50
CA THR A 67 15.10 -2.40 5.91
C THR A 67 13.62 -2.22 6.27
N PRO A 68 13.08 -2.93 7.28
CA PRO A 68 11.69 -2.78 7.66
C PRO A 68 11.39 -1.37 8.21
N PRO A 69 10.14 -0.91 8.10
CA PRO A 69 9.72 0.33 8.77
C PRO A 69 9.81 0.14 10.29
N ALA A 70 9.87 1.25 11.03
CA ALA A 70 9.87 1.21 12.49
C ALA A 70 8.60 0.53 13.04
N LYS A 71 7.47 0.82 12.39
CA LYS A 71 6.18 0.15 12.60
C LYS A 71 5.26 0.39 11.41
N VAL A 72 4.17 -0.36 11.36
CA VAL A 72 3.01 -0.04 10.53
C VAL A 72 1.74 0.00 11.36
N ASP A 73 0.83 0.89 10.98
CA ASP A 73 -0.54 0.90 11.48
C ASP A 73 -1.46 0.44 10.36
N ILE A 74 -2.25 -0.59 10.60
CA ILE A 74 -3.22 -1.08 9.62
C ILE A 74 -4.45 -0.20 9.72
N VAL A 75 -4.74 0.53 8.65
CA VAL A 75 -5.91 1.41 8.54
C VAL A 75 -6.94 0.81 7.59
N VAL A 76 -8.18 1.24 7.79
CA VAL A 76 -9.31 0.88 6.94
C VAL A 76 -10.02 2.15 6.47
N ARG A 77 -10.24 2.25 5.16
CA ARG A 77 -11.02 3.33 4.54
C ARG A 77 -12.36 2.82 4.08
N LYS A 78 -13.45 3.47 4.50
CA LYS A 78 -14.80 3.14 4.05
C LYS A 78 -15.14 3.87 2.74
N ASN A 79 -15.72 3.14 1.79
CA ASN A 79 -16.30 3.64 0.54
C ASN A 79 -15.36 4.53 -0.28
N GLY A 80 -14.06 4.24 -0.25
CA GLY A 80 -13.04 5.00 -0.98
C GLY A 80 -12.80 6.43 -0.46
N ALA A 81 -13.47 6.86 0.61
CA ALA A 81 -13.43 8.24 1.09
C ALA A 81 -12.22 8.47 2.02
N ALA A 82 -11.24 9.28 1.59
CA ALA A 82 -10.06 9.60 2.40
C ALA A 82 -10.39 10.34 3.71
N SER A 83 -11.56 10.98 3.80
CA SER A 83 -12.09 11.55 5.04
C SER A 83 -12.65 10.52 6.02
N ASN A 84 -12.75 9.25 5.62
CA ASN A 84 -13.34 8.17 6.40
C ASN A 84 -12.38 6.99 6.57
N VAL A 85 -11.20 7.32 7.10
CA VAL A 85 -10.14 6.37 7.45
C VAL A 85 -10.17 6.15 8.96
N LYS A 86 -10.08 4.88 9.38
CA LYS A 86 -10.03 4.46 10.79
C LYS A 86 -8.84 3.53 11.01
N LEU A 87 -8.24 3.62 12.20
CA LEU A 87 -7.21 2.69 12.64
C LEU A 87 -7.86 1.33 12.96
N TYR A 88 -7.39 0.27 12.30
CA TYR A 88 -7.86 -1.11 12.53
C TYR A 88 -6.93 -1.87 13.48
N LYS A 89 -5.61 -1.75 13.29
CA LYS A 89 -4.60 -2.37 14.15
C LYS A 89 -3.39 -1.46 14.29
N ALA A 90 -3.05 -1.08 15.51
CA ALA A 90 -1.95 -0.18 15.82
C ALA A 90 -0.63 -0.93 16.05
N ASP A 91 0.48 -0.20 15.89
CA ASP A 91 1.80 -0.50 16.42
C ASP A 91 2.34 -1.88 16.04
N VAL A 92 2.17 -2.28 14.77
CA VAL A 92 2.77 -3.52 14.26
C VAL A 92 4.25 -3.29 13.99
N THR A 93 5.10 -3.84 14.86
CA THR A 93 6.57 -3.70 14.79
C THR A 93 7.27 -4.88 14.11
N SER A 94 6.53 -5.88 13.65
CA SER A 94 7.11 -7.08 13.02
C SER A 94 6.29 -7.51 11.81
N LEU A 95 6.98 -7.64 10.67
CA LEU A 95 6.41 -8.09 9.40
C LEU A 95 7.04 -9.43 8.99
N PRO A 96 6.26 -10.34 8.37
CA PRO A 96 4.86 -10.20 8.02
C PRO A 96 3.91 -10.31 9.23
N VAL A 97 2.74 -9.68 9.14
CA VAL A 97 1.63 -9.86 10.08
C VAL A 97 0.42 -10.40 9.33
N ASN A 98 -0.28 -11.36 9.94
CA ASN A 98 -1.56 -11.84 9.47
C ASN A 98 -2.66 -11.40 10.43
N PHE A 99 -3.84 -11.08 9.89
CA PHE A 99 -5.01 -10.78 10.70
C PHE A 99 -6.29 -11.14 9.95
N THR A 100 -7.34 -11.43 10.71
CA THR A 100 -8.66 -11.69 10.18
C THR A 100 -9.49 -10.41 10.23
N ILE A 101 -10.13 -10.06 9.11
CA ILE A 101 -11.16 -9.02 9.06
C ILE A 101 -12.44 -9.58 9.67
N LYS A 102 -12.98 -8.90 10.68
CA LYS A 102 -14.29 -9.22 11.27
C LYS A 102 -15.28 -8.11 11.00
N VAL A 103 -16.52 -8.50 10.69
CA VAL A 103 -17.60 -7.53 10.46
C VAL A 103 -17.95 -6.73 11.71
N SER A 104 -17.97 -7.37 12.89
CA SER A 104 -18.21 -6.69 14.18
C SER A 104 -17.23 -5.55 14.43
N ASP A 105 -15.97 -5.73 14.03
CA ASP A 105 -14.91 -4.75 14.26
C ASP A 105 -15.15 -3.52 13.36
N LEU A 106 -15.56 -3.75 12.11
CA LEU A 106 -15.94 -2.69 11.18
C LEU A 106 -17.18 -1.92 11.64
N GLU A 107 -18.21 -2.61 12.11
CA GLU A 107 -19.42 -1.95 12.63
C GLU A 107 -19.11 -1.08 13.85
N THR A 108 -18.24 -1.56 14.73
CA THR A 108 -17.76 -0.83 15.91
C THR A 108 -16.94 0.39 15.50
N LEU A 109 -15.98 0.23 14.58
CA LEU A 109 -15.08 1.30 14.12
C LEU A 109 -15.80 2.44 13.41
N PHE A 110 -16.85 2.12 12.65
CA PHE A 110 -17.62 3.10 11.88
C PHE A 110 -18.95 3.49 12.52
N GLY A 111 -19.30 2.90 13.67
CA GLY A 111 -20.50 3.23 14.44
C GLY A 111 -21.81 2.96 13.71
N ALA A 112 -21.81 2.06 12.72
CA ALA A 112 -22.95 1.78 11.87
C ALA A 112 -22.91 0.33 11.36
N ALA A 113 -24.09 -0.29 11.26
CA ALA A 113 -24.22 -1.59 10.62
C ALA A 113 -23.71 -1.56 9.19
N ILE A 114 -23.06 -2.63 8.75
CA ILE A 114 -22.59 -2.77 7.37
C ILE A 114 -23.79 -2.91 6.43
N LYS A 115 -23.73 -2.24 5.27
CA LYS A 115 -24.78 -2.27 4.25
C LYS A 115 -24.28 -2.89 2.95
N ALA A 116 -25.20 -3.38 2.13
CA ALA A 116 -24.90 -3.76 0.75
C ALA A 116 -24.25 -2.59 0.00
N SER A 117 -23.28 -2.90 -0.85
CA SER A 117 -22.43 -1.95 -1.58
C SER A 117 -21.42 -1.17 -0.72
N ASP A 118 -21.34 -1.40 0.60
CA ASP A 118 -20.21 -0.87 1.36
C ASP A 118 -18.90 -1.55 0.93
N SER A 119 -17.83 -0.77 0.90
CA SER A 119 -16.46 -1.22 0.68
C SER A 119 -15.54 -0.72 1.78
N TYR A 120 -14.57 -1.55 2.15
CA TYR A 120 -13.59 -1.28 3.18
C TYR A 120 -12.21 -1.64 2.63
N ASP A 121 -11.37 -0.64 2.39
CA ASP A 121 -10.03 -0.83 1.86
C ASP A 121 -9.03 -0.85 3.01
N PHE A 122 -8.28 -1.95 3.15
CA PHE A 122 -7.26 -2.13 4.18
C PHE A 122 -5.87 -1.94 3.61
N ALA A 123 -5.08 -1.08 4.23
CA ALA A 123 -3.69 -0.84 3.86
C ALA A 123 -2.90 -0.31 5.07
N PRO A 124 -1.55 -0.33 5.05
CA PRO A 124 -0.74 0.09 6.17
C PRO A 124 -0.28 1.55 6.01
N ASP A 125 -0.49 2.35 7.04
CA ASP A 125 0.31 3.55 7.27
C ASP A 125 1.73 3.10 7.67
N ILE A 126 2.74 3.64 7.02
CA ILE A 126 4.14 3.23 7.17
C ILE A 126 4.89 4.29 7.97
N TYR A 127 5.61 3.88 9.02
CA TYR A 127 6.41 4.77 9.82
C TYR A 127 7.90 4.54 9.59
N VAL A 128 8.59 5.57 9.09
CA VAL A 128 10.03 5.56 8.86
C VAL A 128 10.62 6.73 9.62
N LYS A 129 11.53 6.45 10.57
CA LYS A 129 12.08 7.46 11.48
C LYS A 129 10.93 8.21 12.18
N ASP A 130 10.90 9.53 12.07
CA ASP A 130 9.90 10.40 12.69
C ASP A 130 8.74 10.76 11.74
N LYS A 131 8.64 10.10 10.56
CA LYS A 131 7.64 10.39 9.54
C LYS A 131 6.62 9.27 9.39
N LYS A 132 5.39 9.69 9.09
CA LYS A 132 4.26 8.84 8.77
C LYS A 132 3.92 8.99 7.29
N TYR A 133 3.82 7.87 6.60
CA TYR A 133 3.33 7.78 5.22
C TYR A 133 1.96 7.13 5.25
N GLU A 134 0.93 7.94 5.04
CA GLU A 134 -0.45 7.47 5.13
C GLU A 134 -0.83 6.65 3.91
N ALA A 135 -1.58 5.57 4.12
CA ALA A 135 -2.13 4.78 3.03
C ALA A 135 -3.19 5.55 2.24
N PHE A 136 -4.00 6.33 2.95
CA PHE A 136 -5.15 7.03 2.37
C PHE A 136 -5.22 8.50 2.85
N PRO A 137 -4.24 9.35 2.48
CA PRO A 137 -4.21 10.75 2.90
C PRO A 137 -5.36 11.54 2.26
N VAL A 138 -5.81 12.59 2.93
CA VAL A 138 -6.83 13.52 2.40
C VAL A 138 -6.29 14.28 1.18
N THR A 139 -4.99 14.56 1.15
CA THR A 139 -4.31 15.28 0.07
C THR A 139 -3.06 14.54 -0.37
N GLY A 140 -2.81 14.48 -1.68
CA GLY A 140 -1.63 13.81 -2.24
C GLY A 140 -1.87 12.31 -2.52
N ILE A 141 -0.77 11.59 -2.73
CA ILE A 141 -0.76 10.16 -3.06
C ILE A 141 -0.26 9.39 -1.83
N GLY A 142 -1.06 8.46 -1.33
CA GLY A 142 -0.71 7.61 -0.18
C GLY A 142 -0.07 6.28 -0.57
N SER A 143 0.46 5.54 0.40
CA SER A 143 1.06 4.21 0.18
C SER A 143 0.06 3.15 -0.33
N GLY A 144 -1.24 3.31 -0.07
CA GLY A 144 -2.31 2.46 -0.58
C GLY A 144 -2.83 2.89 -1.96
N SER A 145 -2.13 3.80 -2.64
CA SER A 145 -2.51 4.24 -3.99
C SER A 145 -2.08 3.19 -5.00
N GLY A 146 -3.05 2.59 -5.68
CA GLY A 146 -2.79 1.55 -6.68
C GLY A 146 -1.81 2.02 -7.75
N VAL A 147 -0.81 1.19 -8.05
CA VAL A 147 0.13 1.43 -9.15
C VAL A 147 -0.18 0.42 -10.25
N THR A 148 -0.57 0.92 -11.42
CA THR A 148 -0.96 0.08 -12.55
C THR A 148 0.10 -0.98 -12.86
N GLY A 149 -0.30 -2.25 -12.83
CA GLY A 149 0.55 -3.40 -13.16
C GLY A 149 1.31 -4.01 -11.98
N MET A 150 1.32 -3.38 -10.80
CA MET A 150 2.03 -3.91 -9.64
C MET A 150 1.42 -5.20 -9.07
N SER A 151 0.10 -5.36 -9.18
CA SER A 151 -0.53 -6.60 -8.74
C SER A 151 -0.11 -7.83 -9.56
N ALA A 152 0.31 -7.65 -10.82
CA ALA A 152 0.80 -8.74 -11.67
C ALA A 152 2.16 -9.31 -11.21
N VAL A 153 2.93 -8.52 -10.45
CA VAL A 153 4.23 -8.93 -9.90
C VAL A 153 4.15 -9.32 -8.42
N GLY A 154 2.95 -9.35 -7.84
CA GLY A 154 2.76 -9.80 -6.45
C GLY A 154 2.69 -8.67 -5.42
N PHE A 155 2.62 -7.41 -5.84
CA PHE A 155 2.42 -6.27 -4.93
C PHE A 155 0.94 -5.90 -4.86
N GLY A 156 0.30 -6.16 -3.73
CA GLY A 156 -1.00 -5.62 -3.39
C GLY A 156 -0.87 -4.33 -2.59
N GLU A 157 -1.55 -3.28 -3.03
CA GLU A 157 -1.55 -1.95 -2.42
C GLU A 157 -2.55 -1.86 -1.26
N PHE A 158 -3.68 -2.53 -1.42
CA PHE A 158 -4.70 -2.69 -0.41
C PHE A 158 -5.50 -3.97 -0.65
N VAL A 159 -6.13 -4.49 0.40
CA VAL A 159 -7.17 -5.51 0.27
C VAL A 159 -8.53 -4.84 0.42
N ARG A 160 -9.41 -5.03 -0.55
CA ARG A 160 -10.79 -4.54 -0.47
C ARG A 160 -11.71 -5.61 0.07
N PHE A 161 -12.48 -5.23 1.07
CA PHE A 161 -13.61 -5.98 1.56
C PHE A 161 -14.90 -5.32 1.06
N TYR A 162 -15.65 -6.01 0.21
CA TYR A 162 -16.86 -5.52 -0.44
C TYR A 162 -18.08 -6.35 -0.03
N VAL A 163 -19.15 -5.66 0.31
CA VAL A 163 -20.41 -6.28 0.72
C VAL A 163 -21.35 -6.28 -0.47
N LYS A 164 -21.72 -7.46 -0.94
CA LYS A 164 -22.60 -7.61 -2.10
C LYS A 164 -24.06 -7.31 -1.77
#